data_AF-A0A2N0VG57-F1
#
_entry.id   AF-A0A2N0VG57-F1
#
_cell.length_a   1.000
_cell.length_b   1.000
_cell.length_c   1.000
_cell.angle_alpha   90.00
_cell.angle_beta   90.00
_cell.angle_gamma   90.00
#
_symmetry.space_group_name_H-M   'P 1'
#
loop_
_entity.id
_entity.type
_entity.pdbx_description
1 polymer ?
#
loop_
_entity_poly.entity_id
_entity_poly.type
_entity_poly.pdbx_seq_one_letter_code
_entity_poly.pdbx_strand_id
1 'polypeptide(L)'
;MIYKQKFYYLCKTPLSAEGPEDVEVVDRADDNNEFPALFQKFEDLRSHAFNEDNIYSIVRADDIYDLLRTGTEKEAKEMAYERAESEIITNLQHRVMQGKDKNAKAILKEVHQIDA
;
A
#
# COMPACT_ATOMS: atom_id res chain seq x y z
N MET A 1 -26.61 -6.18 18.45
CA MET A 1 -25.23 -6.07 17.93
C MET A 1 -25.22 -6.78 16.59
N ILE A 2 -25.07 -6.05 15.48
CA ILE A 2 -25.03 -6.67 14.14
C ILE A 2 -23.60 -7.19 13.96
N TYR A 3 -23.41 -8.51 14.04
CA TYR A 3 -22.11 -9.12 13.78
C TYR A 3 -21.78 -8.90 12.30
N LYS A 4 -20.71 -8.14 12.02
CA LYS A 4 -20.19 -7.98 10.66
C LYS A 4 -19.03 -8.93 10.50
N GLN A 5 -19.19 -9.92 9.62
CA GLN A 5 -18.10 -10.81 9.25
C GLN A 5 -16.95 -9.97 8.67
N LYS A 6 -15.72 -10.30 9.09
CA LYS A 6 -14.51 -9.66 8.60
C LYS A 6 -13.61 -10.71 7.96
N PHE A 7 -12.95 -10.30 6.89
CA PHE A 7 -11.99 -11.09 6.13
C PHE A 7 -10.61 -10.46 6.26
N TYR A 8 -9.56 -11.21 5.94
CA TYR A 8 -8.22 -10.64 5.78
C TYR A 8 -7.98 -10.37 4.30
N TYR A 9 -7.62 -9.13 3.96
CA TYR A 9 -7.32 -8.70 2.61
C TYR A 9 -5.84 -8.35 2.51
N LEU A 10 -5.18 -8.89 1.49
CA LEU A 10 -3.86 -8.46 1.06
C LEU A 10 -4.04 -7.42 -0.03
N CYS A 11 -3.70 -6.17 0.27
CA CYS A 11 -3.81 -5.05 -0.64
C CYS A 11 -2.43 -4.69 -1.19
N LYS A 12 -2.41 -4.22 -2.44
CA LYS A 12 -1.26 -3.67 -3.14
C LYS A 12 -1.61 -2.24 -3.53
N THR A 13 -0.84 -1.29 -3.04
CA THR A 13 -0.98 0.13 -3.34
C THR A 13 0.22 0.59 -4.16
N PRO A 14 0.03 1.01 -5.42
CA PRO A 14 1.10 1.61 -6.21
C PRO A 14 1.65 2.89 -5.57
N LEU A 15 2.95 3.13 -5.71
CA LEU A 15 3.60 4.37 -5.22
C LEU A 15 3.17 5.65 -5.96
N SER A 16 2.38 5.51 -7.02
CA SER A 16 1.73 6.60 -7.74
C SER A 16 0.21 6.57 -7.59
N ALA A 17 -0.32 5.84 -6.62
CA ALA A 17 -1.76 5.82 -6.36
C ALA A 17 -2.25 7.23 -6.01
N GLU A 18 -3.35 7.63 -6.64
CA GLU A 18 -4.02 8.92 -6.45
C GLU A 18 -5.27 8.76 -5.55
N GLY A 19 -5.71 7.52 -5.34
CA GLY A 19 -6.84 7.21 -4.46
C GLY A 19 -7.05 5.72 -4.20
N PRO A 20 -8.07 5.36 -3.40
CA PRO A 20 -8.44 3.97 -3.10
C PRO A 20 -8.75 3.10 -4.34
N GLU A 21 -9.17 3.71 -5.45
CA GLU A 21 -9.45 3.05 -6.72
C GLU A 21 -8.22 2.38 -7.33
N ASP A 22 -7.03 2.94 -7.09
CA ASP A 22 -5.75 2.41 -7.58
C ASP A 22 -5.24 1.24 -6.73
N VAL A 23 -5.82 1.01 -5.55
CA VAL A 23 -5.48 -0.12 -4.69
C VAL A 23 -6.03 -1.40 -5.28
N GLU A 24 -5.16 -2.41 -5.44
CA GLU A 24 -5.52 -3.75 -5.87
C GLU A 24 -5.66 -4.68 -4.66
N VAL A 25 -6.72 -5.49 -4.63
CA VAL A 25 -6.83 -6.62 -3.69
C VAL A 25 -6.17 -7.82 -4.36
N VAL A 26 -4.97 -8.18 -3.88
CA VAL A 26 -4.16 -9.27 -4.44
C VAL A 26 -4.71 -10.63 -4.04
N ASP A 27 -5.21 -10.73 -2.81
CA ASP A 27 -5.69 -11.98 -2.24
C ASP A 27 -6.54 -11.75 -0.98
N ARG A 28 -7.25 -12.77 -0.54
CA ARG A 28 -8.11 -12.72 0.64
C ARG A 28 -8.12 -14.07 1.37
N ALA A 29 -8.14 -14.02 2.70
CA ALA A 29 -8.40 -15.17 3.55
C ALA A 29 -9.74 -15.00 4.26
N ASP A 30 -10.58 -16.03 4.15
CA ASP A 30 -11.93 -16.03 4.70
C ASP A 30 -11.99 -16.49 6.15
N ASP A 31 -10.99 -17.27 6.55
CA ASP A 31 -10.84 -17.78 7.90
C ASP A 31 -9.39 -17.79 8.40
N ASN A 32 -9.21 -18.29 9.63
CA ASN A 32 -7.90 -18.36 10.28
C ASN A 32 -7.01 -19.49 9.74
N ASN A 33 -7.55 -20.47 9.02
CA ASN A 33 -6.77 -21.55 8.41
C ASN A 33 -6.07 -21.09 7.14
N GLU A 34 -6.70 -20.16 6.41
CA GLU A 34 -6.14 -19.54 5.19
C GLU A 34 -5.15 -18.41 5.51
N PHE A 35 -5.28 -17.77 6.69
CA PHE A 35 -4.45 -16.64 7.08
C PHE A 35 -2.93 -16.89 7.02
N PRO A 36 -2.37 -18.03 7.48
CA PRO A 36 -0.93 -18.27 7.41
C PRO A 36 -0.37 -18.23 5.99
N ALA A 37 -1.11 -18.76 5.01
CA ALA A 37 -0.69 -18.72 3.60
C ALA A 37 -0.74 -17.29 3.05
N LEU A 38 -1.79 -16.54 3.40
CA LEU A 38 -1.93 -15.13 3.03
C LEU A 38 -0.80 -14.27 3.65
N PHE A 39 -0.45 -14.52 4.91
CA PHE A 39 0.62 -13.84 5.61
C PHE A 39 2.00 -14.14 5.00
N GLN A 40 2.26 -15.40 4.62
CA GLN A 40 3.49 -15.74 3.91
C GLN A 40 3.61 -14.99 2.58
N LYS A 41 2.53 -14.94 1.79
CA LYS A 41 2.48 -14.18 0.52
C LYS A 41 2.74 -12.69 0.75
N PHE A 42 2.19 -12.11 1.82
CA PHE A 42 2.47 -10.74 2.23
C PHE A 42 3.96 -10.50 2.52
N GLU A 43 4.59 -11.36 3.33
CA GLU A 43 6.02 -11.25 3.66
C GLU A 43 6.91 -11.39 2.41
N ASP A 44 6.59 -12.34 1.52
CA ASP A 44 7.32 -12.56 0.27
C ASP A 44 7.26 -11.31 -0.63
N LEU A 45 6.06 -10.74 -0.79
CA LEU A 45 5.82 -9.59 -1.66
C LEU A 45 6.46 -8.30 -1.18
N ARG A 46 6.64 -8.11 0.13
CA ARG A 46 7.29 -6.90 0.68
C ARG A 46 8.80 -7.05 0.89
N SER A 47 9.33 -8.27 0.74
CA SER A 47 10.71 -8.60 1.11
C SER A 47 11.76 -7.76 0.36
N HIS A 48 11.49 -7.36 -0.88
CA HIS A 48 12.36 -6.51 -1.69
C HIS A 48 12.59 -5.11 -1.11
N ALA A 49 11.68 -4.62 -0.27
CA ALA A 49 11.80 -3.32 0.37
C ALA A 49 12.78 -3.31 1.56
N PHE A 50 13.27 -4.47 1.99
CA PHE A 50 14.23 -4.63 3.09
C PHE A 50 15.67 -4.73 2.55
N ASN A 51 16.63 -4.16 3.28
CA ASN A 51 18.06 -4.39 3.00
C ASN A 51 18.62 -5.61 3.75
N GLU A 52 19.91 -5.87 3.58
CA GLU A 52 20.67 -6.92 4.28
C GLU A 52 20.57 -6.84 5.81
N ASP A 53 20.36 -5.64 6.35
CA ASP A 53 20.16 -5.40 7.79
C ASP A 53 18.70 -5.54 8.25
N ASN A 54 17.79 -5.99 7.39
CA ASN A 54 16.33 -6.06 7.62
C ASN A 54 15.67 -4.72 7.96
N ILE A 55 16.18 -3.62 7.41
CA ILE A 55 15.59 -2.29 7.53
C ILE A 55 14.71 -2.02 6.31
N TYR A 56 13.42 -1.81 6.56
CA TYR A 56 12.43 -1.45 5.55
C TYR A 56 12.70 -0.05 4.98
N SER A 57 12.53 0.12 3.67
CA SER A 57 12.70 1.40 2.99
C SER A 57 11.70 1.60 1.85
N ILE A 58 10.80 2.57 2.02
CA ILE A 58 9.79 2.90 1.01
C ILE A 58 10.37 3.37 -0.33
N VAL A 59 11.57 3.94 -0.33
CA VAL A 59 12.24 4.37 -1.57
C VAL A 59 12.80 3.19 -2.37
N ARG A 60 12.90 2.00 -1.76
CA ARG A 60 13.30 0.74 -2.43
C ARG A 60 12.10 -0.12 -2.81
N ALA A 61 10.94 0.13 -2.21
CA ALA A 61 9.73 -0.61 -2.53
C ALA A 61 9.28 -0.27 -3.96
N ASP A 62 8.87 -1.27 -4.72
CA ASP A 62 8.14 -1.08 -5.99
C ASP A 62 6.66 -0.71 -5.74
N ASP A 63 6.05 -1.31 -4.73
CA ASP A 63 4.65 -1.14 -4.34
C ASP A 63 4.53 -1.31 -2.81
N ILE A 64 3.50 -0.72 -2.22
CA ILE A 64 3.19 -0.88 -0.79
C ILE A 64 2.22 -2.04 -0.64
N TYR A 65 2.58 -3.01 0.19
CA TYR A 65 1.71 -4.14 0.52
C TYR A 65 1.18 -3.99 1.92
N ASP A 66 -0.11 -4.27 2.11
CA ASP A 66 -0.80 -4.12 3.38
C ASP A 66 -1.72 -5.31 3.66
N LEU A 67 -1.71 -5.78 4.91
CA LEU A 67 -2.59 -6.87 5.35
C LEU A 67 -3.66 -6.32 6.31
N LEU A 68 -4.90 -6.29 5.85
CA LEU A 68 -6.00 -5.56 6.50
C LEU A 68 -7.15 -6.48 6.88
N ARG A 69 -7.81 -6.20 8.00
CA ARG A 69 -8.98 -6.96 8.46
C ARG A 69 -10.25 -6.11 8.43
N THR A 70 -11.01 -6.20 7.34
CA THR A 70 -12.20 -5.36 7.06
C THR A 70 -13.41 -6.21 6.67
N GLY A 71 -14.58 -5.58 6.51
CA GLY A 71 -15.81 -6.28 6.14
C GLY A 71 -16.07 -6.38 4.64
N THR A 72 -15.43 -5.53 3.83
CA THR A 72 -15.57 -5.51 2.38
C THR A 72 -14.25 -5.13 1.70
N GLU A 73 -14.12 -5.46 0.41
CA GLU A 73 -12.99 -5.04 -0.43
C GLU A 73 -12.89 -3.52 -0.51
N LYS A 74 -14.02 -2.82 -0.59
CA LYS A 74 -14.04 -1.35 -0.61
C LYS A 74 -13.40 -0.76 0.64
N GLU A 75 -13.79 -1.26 1.82
CA GLU A 75 -13.20 -0.84 3.09
C GLU A 75 -11.71 -1.19 3.19
N ALA A 76 -11.29 -2.31 2.60
CA ALA A 76 -9.87 -2.69 2.55
C ALA A 76 -9.07 -1.70 1.70
N LYS A 77 -9.57 -1.35 0.50
CA LYS A 77 -8.91 -0.39 -0.40
C LYS A 77 -8.79 1.00 0.20
N GLU A 78 -9.87 1.51 0.81
CA GLU A 78 -9.86 2.82 1.49
C GLU A 78 -8.83 2.86 2.61
N MET A 79 -8.80 1.82 3.47
CA MET A 79 -7.86 1.74 4.58
C MET A 79 -6.42 1.51 4.14
N ALA A 80 -6.18 0.78 3.05
CA ALA A 80 -4.85 0.57 2.48
C ALA A 80 -4.28 1.89 1.93
N TYR A 81 -5.09 2.66 1.20
CA TYR A 81 -4.68 3.96 0.68
C TYR A 81 -4.37 4.94 1.82
N GLU A 82 -5.25 5.04 2.82
CA GLU A 82 -5.05 5.92 3.98
C GLU A 82 -3.76 5.62 4.73
N ARG A 83 -3.40 4.33 4.90
CA ARG A 83 -2.13 3.93 5.52
C ARG A 83 -0.93 4.23 4.65
N ALA A 84 -1.06 3.99 3.35
CA ALA A 84 -0.01 4.17 2.36
C ALA A 84 0.28 5.65 2.02
N GLU A 85 -0.65 6.57 2.29
CA GLU A 85 -0.56 7.97 1.83
C GLU A 85 0.77 8.65 2.20
N SER A 86 1.20 8.52 3.46
CA SER A 86 2.46 9.12 3.92
C SER A 86 3.69 8.54 3.21
N GLU A 87 3.65 7.25 2.89
CA GLU A 87 4.69 6.51 2.20
C GLU A 87 4.74 6.89 0.70
N ILE A 88 3.57 7.02 0.07
CA ILE A 88 3.40 7.53 -1.30
C ILE A 88 4.01 8.92 -1.41
N ILE A 89 3.62 9.86 -0.55
CA ILE A 89 4.14 11.23 -0.55
C ILE A 89 5.67 11.23 -0.43
N THR A 90 6.22 10.43 0.51
CA THR A 90 7.66 10.32 0.73
C THR A 90 8.38 9.82 -0.53
N ASN A 91 7.84 8.80 -1.19
CA ASN A 91 8.40 8.26 -2.42
C ASN A 91 8.34 9.28 -3.57
N LEU A 92 7.20 9.95 -3.76
CA LEU A 92 7.02 10.97 -4.79
C LEU A 92 7.98 12.14 -4.60
N GLN A 93 8.14 12.65 -3.38
CA GLN A 93 9.10 13.71 -3.07
C GLN A 93 10.52 13.28 -3.43
N HIS A 94 10.91 12.06 -3.06
CA HIS A 94 12.22 11.51 -3.39
C HIS A 94 12.44 11.41 -4.91
N ARG A 95 11.44 10.96 -5.68
CA ARG A 95 11.49 10.92 -7.16
C ARG A 95 11.65 12.30 -7.79
N VAL A 96 10.94 13.31 -7.28
CA VAL A 96 11.09 14.71 -7.72
C VAL A 96 12.52 15.20 -7.45
N MET A 97 13.08 14.91 -6.28
CA MET A 97 14.44 15.31 -5.92
C MET A 97 15.51 14.64 -6.78
N GLN A 98 15.36 13.35 -7.12
CA GLN A 98 16.37 12.61 -7.88
C GLN A 98 16.35 12.87 -9.39
N GLY A 99 15.17 13.14 -9.97
CA GLY A 99 15.04 13.16 -11.44
C GLY A 99 14.16 14.27 -12.01
N LYS A 100 13.63 15.19 -11.19
CA LYS A 100 12.57 16.14 -11.59
C LYS A 100 11.41 15.44 -12.30
N ASP A 101 11.01 14.28 -11.77
CA ASP A 101 9.90 13.49 -12.31
C ASP A 101 8.64 14.36 -12.36
N LYS A 102 8.21 14.70 -13.58
CA LYS A 102 7.07 15.58 -13.82
C LYS A 102 5.76 14.94 -13.38
N ASN A 103 5.66 13.61 -13.48
CA ASN A 103 4.47 12.89 -13.06
C ASN A 103 4.37 12.90 -11.54
N ALA A 104 5.47 12.60 -10.84
CA ALA A 104 5.48 12.64 -9.38
C ALA A 104 5.17 14.05 -8.84
N LYS A 105 5.68 15.10 -9.51
CA LYS A 105 5.36 16.49 -9.17
C LYS A 105 3.88 16.83 -9.41
N ALA A 106 3.28 16.31 -10.48
CA ALA A 106 1.86 16.51 -10.76
C ALA A 106 1.00 15.85 -9.68
N ILE A 107 1.26 14.59 -9.34
CA ILE A 107 0.52 13.86 -8.29
C ILE A 107 0.64 14.58 -6.94
N LEU A 108 1.85 14.97 -6.52
CA LEU A 108 2.04 15.73 -5.28
C LEU A 108 1.20 17.00 -5.23
N LYS A 109 1.10 17.72 -6.35
CA LYS A 109 0.37 18.98 -6.43
C LYS A 109 -1.14 18.80 -6.53
N GLU A 110 -1.59 17.91 -7.41
CA GLU A 110 -3.00 17.76 -7.78
C GLU A 110 -3.77 16.90 -6.77
N VAL A 111 -3.14 15.85 -6.24
CA VAL A 111 -3.76 14.91 -5.29
C VAL A 111 -3.50 15.34 -3.85
N HIS A 112 -2.22 15.55 -3.50
CA HIS A 112 -1.82 15.80 -2.11
C HIS A 112 -1.68 17.29 -1.75
N GLN A 113 -1.83 18.20 -2.72
CA GLN A 113 -1.72 19.65 -2.52
C GLN A 113 -0.36 20.11 -1.93
N ILE A 114 0.71 19.39 -2.28
CA ILE A 114 2.09 19.67 -1.87
C ILE A 114 2.85 20.24 -3.07
N ASP A 115 3.39 21.45 -2.93
CA ASP A 115 4.31 22.03 -3.91
C ASP A 115 5.74 21.52 -3.66
N ALA A 116 6.26 20.72 -4.60
CA ALA A 116 7.61 20.15 -4.60
C ALA A 116 8.39 20.47 -5.87
#